data_AF-F1LH06-F1
#
_entry.id   AF-F1LH06-F1
#
_cell.length_a   1.000
_cell.length_b   1.000
_cell.length_c   1.000
_cell.angle_alpha   90.00
_cell.angle_beta   90.00
_cell.angle_gamma   90.00
#
_symmetry.space_group_name_H-M   'P 1'
#
loop_
_entity.id
_entity.type
_entity.pdbx_description
1 polymer ?
#
loop_
_entity_poly.entity_id
_entity_poly.type
_entity_poly.pdbx_seq_one_letter_code
_entity_poly.pdbx_strand_id
1 'polypeptide(L)'
;MLTRVCFVRGNAALLQNSLRMATTQKIRKERDTFGELEVPADCYYGAQTARSKMKIANDIRFLESGPRCGLGELSLPENEPGSSIMPGKVNPTQCEAITMVAAQVFGNQVAVTVGGSNGHFELNVFKPMIVRNVLQSTRLIADSCVSFAV
;
A
#
# COMPACT_ATOMS: atom_id res chain seq x y z
N MET A 1 -19.78 36.28 -21.05
CA MET A 1 -19.70 36.78 -19.66
C MET A 1 -18.44 36.19 -19.05
N LEU A 2 -17.30 36.88 -19.25
CA LEU A 2 -15.95 36.43 -18.94
C LEU A 2 -15.62 36.70 -17.47
N THR A 3 -15.55 35.67 -16.63
CA THR A 3 -14.76 35.76 -15.39
C THR A 3 -13.30 35.58 -15.76
N ARG A 4 -12.58 36.70 -15.81
CA ARG A 4 -11.12 36.76 -15.72
C ARG A 4 -10.68 35.92 -14.52
N VAL A 5 -10.11 34.74 -14.76
CA VAL A 5 -9.38 33.98 -13.75
C VAL A 5 -8.25 34.88 -13.25
N CYS A 6 -8.27 35.20 -11.97
CA CYS A 6 -7.32 36.08 -11.29
C CYS A 6 -5.94 35.38 -11.20
N PHE A 7 -5.21 35.32 -12.31
CA PHE A 7 -3.83 34.83 -12.34
C PHE A 7 -2.91 35.96 -12.81
N VAL A 8 -2.06 36.44 -11.90
CA VAL A 8 -0.97 37.37 -12.24
C VAL A 8 -0.02 36.61 -13.17
N ARG A 9 0.01 36.98 -14.45
CA ARG A 9 0.79 36.32 -15.52
C ARG A 9 2.28 36.11 -15.18
N GLY A 10 2.85 36.90 -14.25
CA GLY A 10 4.25 36.78 -13.83
C GLY A 10 4.57 35.60 -12.91
N ASN A 11 3.64 35.17 -12.03
CA ASN A 11 3.92 34.10 -11.06
C ASN A 11 3.71 32.69 -11.64
N ALA A 12 2.85 32.54 -12.66
CA ALA A 12 2.57 31.25 -13.30
C ALA A 12 3.81 30.67 -13.96
N ALA A 13 4.58 31.48 -14.67
CA ALA A 13 5.75 31.05 -15.43
C ALA A 13 6.93 30.65 -14.52
N LEU A 14 7.13 31.37 -13.41
CA LEU A 14 8.16 31.04 -12.42
C LEU A 14 7.81 29.76 -11.64
N LEU A 15 6.54 29.61 -11.23
CA LEU A 15 6.04 28.36 -10.64
C LEU A 15 6.02 27.20 -11.64
N GLN A 16 5.68 27.46 -12.91
CA GLN A 16 5.72 26.43 -13.97
C GLN A 16 7.16 26.01 -14.28
N ASN A 17 8.15 26.90 -14.20
CA ASN A 17 9.55 26.52 -14.41
C ASN A 17 10.14 25.76 -13.21
N SER A 18 9.77 26.11 -11.98
CA SER A 18 10.16 25.33 -10.79
C SER A 18 9.42 23.98 -10.70
N LEU A 19 8.14 23.93 -11.08
CA LEU A 19 7.36 22.69 -11.22
C LEU A 19 7.82 21.85 -12.44
N ARG A 20 8.25 22.48 -13.54
CA ARG A 20 8.82 21.76 -14.70
C ARG A 20 10.14 21.07 -14.37
N MET A 21 10.97 21.67 -13.52
CA MET A 21 12.13 20.96 -12.93
C MET A 21 11.72 19.84 -11.98
N ALA A 22 10.53 19.89 -11.38
CA ALA A 22 9.98 18.80 -10.57
C ALA A 22 9.28 17.69 -11.41
N THR A 23 9.00 17.92 -12.70
CA THR A 23 8.35 16.95 -13.62
C THR A 23 9.32 16.09 -14.42
N THR A 24 10.64 16.13 -14.15
CA THR A 24 11.48 15.00 -14.55
C THR A 24 10.94 13.78 -13.82
N GLN A 25 10.37 12.81 -14.54
CA GLN A 25 9.93 11.51 -14.02
C GLN A 25 11.05 10.95 -13.15
N LYS A 26 10.97 11.19 -11.84
CA LYS A 26 12.07 10.92 -10.93
C LYS A 26 12.01 9.42 -10.69
N ILE A 27 12.94 8.68 -11.29
CA ILE A 27 13.04 7.25 -11.03
C ILE A 27 13.61 7.08 -9.62
N ARG A 28 12.94 6.30 -8.78
CA ARG A 28 13.46 5.83 -7.50
C ARG A 28 13.98 4.41 -7.67
N LYS A 29 15.17 4.14 -7.15
CA LYS A 29 15.70 2.78 -7.10
C LYS A 29 15.15 2.10 -5.85
N GLU A 30 14.31 1.09 -6.04
CA GLU A 30 13.85 0.21 -4.96
C GLU A 30 14.66 -1.08 -4.98
N ARG A 31 14.91 -1.64 -3.80
CA ARG A 31 15.51 -2.96 -3.66
C ARG A 31 14.41 -3.96 -3.31
N ASP A 32 14.20 -4.94 -4.17
CA ASP A 32 13.37 -6.13 -3.89
C ASP A 32 14.29 -7.36 -3.77
N THR A 33 13.71 -8.49 -3.39
CA THR A 33 14.32 -9.82 -3.31
C THR A 33 14.96 -10.24 -4.65
N PHE A 34 14.47 -9.71 -5.78
CA PHE A 34 15.01 -9.93 -7.12
C PHE A 34 16.12 -8.95 -7.55
N GLY A 35 16.50 -7.97 -6.71
CA GLY A 35 17.55 -7.00 -6.98
C GLY A 35 17.07 -5.54 -6.97
N GLU A 36 17.88 -4.66 -7.57
CA GLU A 36 17.53 -3.23 -7.70
C GLU A 36 16.61 -3.02 -8.91
N LEU A 37 15.45 -2.40 -8.68
CA LEU A 37 14.44 -2.08 -9.68
C LEU A 37 14.26 -0.56 -9.76
N GLU A 38 14.24 -0.05 -10.99
CA GLU A 38 13.93 1.33 -11.28
C GLU A 38 12.42 1.54 -11.36
N VAL A 39 11.87 2.26 -10.39
CA VAL A 39 10.44 2.49 -10.25
C VAL A 39 10.16 3.98 -10.46
N PRO A 40 9.22 4.37 -11.33
CA PRO A 40 8.79 5.76 -11.45
C PRO A 40 8.23 6.27 -10.11
N ALA A 41 8.74 7.40 -9.59
CA ALA A 41 8.34 7.89 -8.27
C ALA A 41 6.91 8.41 -8.19
N ASP A 42 6.29 8.72 -9.32
CA ASP A 42 4.92 9.19 -9.46
C ASP A 42 3.88 8.06 -9.45
N CYS A 43 4.32 6.81 -9.63
CA CYS A 43 3.44 5.66 -9.72
C CYS A 43 3.22 5.01 -8.34
N TYR A 44 1.95 4.76 -8.03
CA TYR A 44 1.53 4.04 -6.84
C TYR A 44 1.11 2.61 -7.22
N TYR A 45 1.95 1.62 -6.87
CA TYR A 45 1.70 0.19 -7.11
C TYR A 45 1.11 -0.53 -5.87
N GLY A 46 0.26 0.16 -5.11
CA GLY A 46 -0.21 -0.35 -3.83
C GLY A 46 -1.00 -1.65 -3.92
N ALA A 47 -1.85 -1.80 -4.94
CA ALA A 47 -2.63 -3.02 -5.14
C ALA A 47 -1.74 -4.23 -5.51
N GLN A 48 -0.72 -4.04 -6.34
CA GLN A 48 0.23 -5.09 -6.70
C GLN A 48 1.04 -5.52 -5.47
N THR A 49 1.50 -4.53 -4.68
CA THR A 49 2.23 -4.77 -3.43
C THR A 49 1.37 -5.55 -2.43
N ALA A 50 0.11 -5.16 -2.25
CA ALA A 50 -0.84 -5.87 -1.37
C ALA A 50 -1.09 -7.31 -1.83
N ARG A 51 -1.19 -7.56 -3.14
CA ARG A 51 -1.33 -8.91 -3.70
C ARG A 51 -0.14 -9.80 -3.42
N SER A 52 1.08 -9.30 -3.58
CA SER A 52 2.30 -10.06 -3.27
C SER A 52 2.37 -10.38 -1.77
N LYS A 53 2.10 -9.39 -0.91
CA LYS A 53 2.09 -9.56 0.55
C LYS A 53 1.04 -10.58 1.02
N MET A 54 -0.17 -10.52 0.47
CA MET A 54 -1.24 -11.49 0.73
C MET A 54 -0.77 -12.92 0.46
N LYS A 55 -0.06 -13.14 -0.67
CA LYS A 55 0.47 -14.46 -1.02
C LYS A 55 1.53 -14.91 -0.02
N ILE A 56 2.54 -14.07 0.24
CA ILE A 56 3.65 -14.38 1.16
C ILE A 56 3.12 -14.74 2.56
N ALA A 57 2.19 -13.94 3.09
CA ALA A 57 1.59 -14.18 4.39
C ALA A 57 0.77 -15.47 4.45
N ASN A 58 0.04 -15.79 3.37
CA ASN A 58 -0.71 -17.04 3.27
C ASN A 58 0.20 -18.26 3.19
N ASP A 59 1.33 -18.18 2.48
CA ASP A 59 2.30 -19.28 2.47
C ASP A 59 2.84 -19.53 3.88
N ILE A 60 3.29 -18.47 4.56
CA ILE A 60 3.90 -18.58 5.89
C ILE A 60 2.92 -19.19 6.90
N ARG A 61 1.66 -18.72 6.93
CA ARG A 61 0.66 -19.26 7.86
C ARG A 61 0.27 -20.71 7.56
N PHE A 62 0.34 -21.15 6.31
CA PHE A 62 0.06 -22.56 5.98
C PHE A 62 1.25 -23.45 6.32
N LEU A 63 2.46 -22.99 6.03
CA LEU A 63 3.69 -23.71 6.39
C LEU A 63 3.86 -23.87 7.91
N GLU A 64 3.40 -22.92 8.70
CA GLU A 64 3.39 -23.01 10.17
C GLU A 64 2.21 -23.81 10.74
N SER A 65 1.17 -24.11 9.94
CA SER A 65 -0.02 -24.80 10.45
C SER A 65 0.34 -26.11 11.19
N GLY A 66 -0.14 -26.26 12.42
CA GLY A 66 0.34 -27.32 13.31
C GLY A 66 -0.30 -27.21 14.70
N PRO A 67 0.24 -27.87 15.74
CA PRO A 67 1.54 -28.57 15.78
C PRO A 67 1.50 -30.05 15.33
N ARG A 68 0.30 -30.63 15.14
CA ARG A 68 0.15 -32.06 14.76
C ARG A 68 -0.76 -32.31 13.57
N CYS A 69 -1.63 -31.36 13.24
CA CYS A 69 -2.67 -31.51 12.22
C CYS A 69 -2.54 -30.47 11.09
N GLY A 70 -1.31 -30.18 10.64
CA GLY A 70 -1.01 -29.23 9.57
C GLY A 70 0.30 -29.58 8.87
N LEU A 71 0.94 -28.61 8.20
CA LEU A 71 2.22 -28.80 7.51
C LEU A 71 3.41 -28.82 8.49
N GLY A 72 3.46 -27.87 9.42
CA GLY A 72 4.50 -27.80 10.47
C GLY A 72 5.94 -27.65 9.95
N GLU A 73 6.13 -27.08 8.76
CA GLU A 73 7.44 -26.89 8.14
C GLU A 73 8.19 -25.68 8.70
N LEU A 74 7.45 -24.67 9.16
CA LEU A 74 7.98 -23.46 9.80
C LEU A 74 7.54 -23.38 11.26
N SER A 75 8.37 -22.76 12.10
CA SER A 75 8.03 -22.40 13.47
C SER A 75 8.10 -20.88 13.59
N LEU A 76 6.96 -20.27 13.94
CA LEU A 76 6.83 -18.82 14.12
C LEU A 76 7.00 -18.43 15.60
N PRO A 77 7.45 -17.19 15.89
CA PRO A 77 7.52 -16.69 17.24
C PRO A 77 6.13 -16.51 17.87
N GLU A 78 6.00 -16.87 19.14
CA GLU A 78 4.80 -16.63 19.94
C GLU A 78 4.77 -15.17 20.43
N ASN A 79 4.08 -14.28 19.71
CA ASN A 79 3.95 -12.86 20.08
C ASN A 79 2.79 -12.58 21.05
N GLU A 80 1.86 -13.52 21.21
CA GLU A 80 0.71 -13.41 22.12
C GLU A 80 0.79 -14.53 23.17
N PRO A 81 0.40 -14.26 24.43
CA PRO A 81 0.47 -15.27 25.48
C PRO A 81 -0.44 -16.45 25.15
N GLY A 82 0.19 -17.60 24.92
CA GLY A 82 -0.51 -18.88 24.76
C GLY A 82 -1.15 -19.35 26.08
N SER A 83 -2.04 -20.34 25.96
CA SER A 83 -2.61 -21.00 27.14
C SER A 83 -1.70 -22.12 27.62
N SER A 84 -1.44 -22.19 28.92
CA SER A 84 -0.65 -23.29 29.53
C SER A 84 -1.25 -24.68 29.31
N ILE A 85 -2.54 -24.79 28.96
CA ILE A 85 -3.23 -26.05 28.61
C ILE A 85 -3.00 -26.48 27.16
N MET A 86 -2.60 -25.56 26.28
CA MET A 86 -2.40 -25.79 24.84
C MET A 86 -0.95 -25.47 24.43
N PRO A 87 0.03 -26.26 24.88
CA PRO A 87 1.43 -26.02 24.57
C PRO A 87 1.69 -26.16 23.07
N GLY A 88 2.45 -25.22 22.50
CA GLY A 88 2.84 -25.21 21.08
C GLY A 88 1.73 -24.77 20.13
N LYS A 89 0.60 -24.25 20.63
CA LYS A 89 -0.40 -23.59 19.80
C LYS A 89 0.02 -22.13 19.61
N VAL A 90 0.59 -21.84 18.44
CA VAL A 90 0.89 -20.48 17.99
C VAL A 90 -0.17 -20.07 16.97
N ASN A 91 -0.67 -18.83 17.06
CA ASN A 91 -1.55 -18.28 16.04
C ASN A 91 -0.74 -17.29 15.20
N PRO A 92 -0.82 -17.35 13.85
CA PRO A 92 -0.07 -16.46 12.97
C PRO A 92 -0.75 -15.08 12.86
N THR A 93 -0.90 -14.35 13.97
CA THR A 93 -1.70 -13.12 14.05
C THR A 93 -1.15 -11.98 13.20
N GLN A 94 0.17 -11.93 12.98
CA GLN A 94 0.79 -11.00 12.04
C GLN A 94 0.41 -11.30 10.58
N CYS A 95 0.33 -12.59 10.20
CA CYS A 95 -0.17 -12.99 8.89
C CYS A 95 -1.66 -12.64 8.72
N GLU A 96 -2.44 -12.73 9.79
CA GLU A 96 -3.86 -12.33 9.76
C GLU A 96 -4.02 -10.82 9.60
N ALA A 97 -3.22 -10.03 10.33
CA ALA A 97 -3.23 -8.58 10.23
C ALA A 97 -2.87 -8.10 8.80
N ILE A 98 -1.80 -8.63 8.21
CA ILE A 98 -1.36 -8.19 6.87
C ILE A 98 -2.34 -8.61 5.77
N THR A 99 -3.01 -9.77 5.90
CA THR A 99 -4.03 -10.21 4.95
C THR A 99 -5.30 -9.35 5.03
N MET A 100 -5.72 -8.94 6.24
CA MET A 100 -6.80 -7.95 6.40
C MET A 100 -6.44 -6.59 5.80
N VAL A 101 -5.21 -6.10 6.02
CA VAL A 101 -4.72 -4.86 5.41
C VAL A 101 -4.73 -4.95 3.88
N ALA A 102 -4.27 -6.06 3.31
CA ALA A 102 -4.27 -6.26 1.86
C ALA A 102 -5.69 -6.22 1.28
N ALA A 103 -6.68 -6.83 1.95
CA ALA A 103 -8.09 -6.72 1.55
C ALA A 103 -8.60 -5.27 1.56
N GLN A 104 -8.24 -4.50 2.59
CA GLN A 104 -8.60 -3.07 2.67
C GLN A 104 -7.99 -2.26 1.52
N VAL A 105 -6.73 -2.54 1.16
CA VAL A 105 -6.05 -1.88 0.04
C VAL A 105 -6.73 -2.19 -1.29
N PHE A 106 -7.22 -3.42 -1.51
CA PHE A 106 -8.00 -3.74 -2.70
C PHE A 106 -9.29 -2.92 -2.78
N GLY A 107 -10.01 -2.78 -1.67
CA GLY A 107 -11.20 -1.92 -1.60
C GLY A 107 -10.88 -0.46 -1.91
N ASN A 108 -9.80 0.07 -1.32
CA ASN A 108 -9.34 1.43 -1.56
C ASN A 108 -8.93 1.65 -3.02
N GLN A 109 -8.32 0.66 -3.68
CA GLN A 109 -7.97 0.73 -5.10
C GLN A 109 -9.22 0.86 -5.98
N VAL A 110 -10.29 0.10 -5.70
CA VAL A 110 -11.55 0.22 -6.44
C VAL A 110 -12.14 1.61 -6.25
N ALA A 111 -12.15 2.14 -5.02
CA ALA A 111 -12.64 3.49 -4.74
C ALA A 111 -11.86 4.56 -5.52
N VAL A 112 -10.52 4.46 -5.57
CA VAL A 112 -9.67 5.38 -6.35
C VAL A 112 -9.97 5.28 -7.84
N THR A 113 -10.13 4.07 -8.39
CA THR A 113 -10.47 3.86 -9.80
C THR A 113 -11.82 4.49 -10.15
N VAL A 114 -12.84 4.29 -9.32
CA VAL A 114 -14.17 4.89 -9.51
C VAL A 114 -14.10 6.42 -9.37
N GLY A 115 -13.39 6.95 -8.38
CA GLY A 115 -13.21 8.40 -8.25
C GLY A 115 -12.47 9.01 -9.44
N GLY A 116 -11.49 8.30 -9.99
CA GLY A 116 -10.71 8.71 -11.15
C GLY A 116 -11.54 8.77 -12.43
N SER A 117 -12.48 7.84 -12.63
CA SER A 117 -13.32 7.79 -13.84
C SER A 117 -14.47 8.80 -13.85
N ASN A 118 -14.87 9.34 -12.69
CA ASN A 118 -16.01 10.25 -12.56
C ASN A 118 -15.61 11.75 -12.59
N GLY A 119 -14.71 12.11 -13.50
CA GLY A 119 -14.41 13.52 -13.80
C GLY A 119 -15.41 14.11 -14.79
N HIS A 120 -15.97 15.29 -14.49
CA HIS A 120 -16.82 16.01 -15.42
C HIS A 120 -16.10 17.27 -15.93
N PHE A 121 -15.92 17.35 -17.25
CA PHE A 121 -15.33 18.50 -17.95
C PHE A 121 -13.99 18.97 -17.35
N GLU A 122 -13.93 20.20 -16.85
CA GLU A 122 -12.70 20.88 -16.45
C GLU A 122 -12.12 20.37 -15.12
N LEU A 123 -12.90 19.68 -14.28
CA LEU A 123 -12.45 19.33 -12.93
C LEU A 123 -13.06 18.03 -12.39
N ASN A 124 -12.20 17.17 -11.88
CA ASN A 124 -12.61 16.06 -11.02
C ASN A 124 -12.79 16.55 -9.56
N VAL A 125 -13.99 16.36 -9.00
CA VAL A 125 -14.37 16.76 -7.63
C VAL A 125 -14.15 15.67 -6.57
N PHE A 126 -13.76 14.46 -6.97
CA PHE A 126 -13.47 13.33 -6.08
C PHE A 126 -12.05 13.36 -5.48
N LYS A 127 -11.28 14.43 -5.72
CA LYS A 127 -9.89 14.58 -5.24
C LYS A 127 -9.69 14.27 -3.76
N PRO A 128 -10.53 14.75 -2.81
CA PRO A 128 -10.35 14.47 -1.39
C PRO A 128 -10.47 12.97 -1.06
N MET A 129 -11.36 12.25 -1.74
CA MET A 129 -11.55 10.81 -1.55
C MET A 129 -10.36 10.02 -2.12
N ILE A 130 -9.90 10.38 -3.33
CA ILE A 130 -8.75 9.74 -3.97
C ILE A 130 -7.51 9.86 -3.09
N VAL A 131 -7.15 11.08 -2.65
CA VAL A 131 -5.93 11.29 -1.86
C VAL A 131 -6.00 10.58 -0.50
N ARG A 132 -7.16 10.57 0.15
CA ARG A 132 -7.35 9.87 1.43
C ARG A 132 -7.06 8.37 1.28
N ASN A 133 -7.64 7.73 0.26
CA ASN A 133 -7.50 6.29 0.05
C ASN A 133 -6.06 5.90 -0.33
N VAL A 134 -5.36 6.73 -1.11
CA VAL A 134 -3.94 6.50 -1.46
C VAL A 134 -3.05 6.62 -0.21
N LEU A 135 -3.21 7.69 0.57
CA LEU A 135 -2.40 7.90 1.77
C LEU A 135 -2.68 6.87 2.86
N GLN A 136 -3.95 6.52 3.09
CA GLN A 136 -4.33 5.48 4.04
C GLN A 136 -3.74 4.13 3.65
N SER A 137 -3.83 3.76 2.38
CA SER A 137 -3.28 2.48 1.89
C SER A 137 -1.77 2.44 2.06
N THR A 138 -1.06 3.53 1.74
CA THR A 138 0.40 3.64 1.93
C THR A 138 0.77 3.43 3.39
N ARG A 139 0.06 4.08 4.32
CA ARG A 139 0.31 3.97 5.76
C ARG A 139 0.06 2.56 6.28
N LEU A 140 -1.09 1.96 5.96
CA LEU A 140 -1.41 0.60 6.41
C LEU A 140 -0.40 -0.44 5.88
N ILE A 141 0.02 -0.32 4.61
CA ILE A 141 1.01 -1.20 4.01
C ILE A 141 2.37 -1.03 4.70
N ALA A 142 2.77 0.20 5.04
CA ALA A 142 4.02 0.48 5.72
C ALA A 142 4.01 -0.08 7.15
N ASP A 143 2.99 0.28 7.94
CA ASP A 143 2.86 -0.14 9.34
C ASP A 143 2.77 -1.67 9.45
N SER A 144 2.00 -2.33 8.58
CA SER A 144 1.95 -3.80 8.54
C SER A 144 3.25 -4.46 8.12
N CYS A 145 4.05 -3.83 7.23
CA CYS A 145 5.36 -4.37 6.83
C CYS A 145 6.35 -4.37 7.99
N VAL A 146 6.36 -3.27 8.75
CA VAL A 146 7.23 -3.13 9.92
C VAL A 146 6.81 -4.13 11.00
N SER A 147 5.52 -4.27 11.26
CA SER A 147 4.98 -5.23 12.24
C SER A 147 5.26 -6.69 11.85
N PHE A 148 5.21 -7.01 10.55
CA PHE A 148 5.44 -8.37 10.04
C PHE A 148 6.90 -8.80 10.04
N ALA A 149 7.84 -7.84 10.07
CA ALA A 149 9.27 -8.12 10.08
C ALA A 149 9.83 -8.44 11.48
N VAL A 150 9.01 -8.29 12.53
CA VAL A 150 9.35 -8.54 13.94
C VAL A 150 8.84 -9.91 14.36
#